data_AF-A0A7S2ZKW7-F1
#
_entry.id   AF-A0A7S2ZKW7-F1
#
_cell.length_a   1.000
_cell.length_b   1.000
_cell.length_c   1.000
_cell.angle_alpha   90.00
_cell.angle_beta   90.00
_cell.angle_gamma   90.00
#
_symmetry.space_group_name_H-M   'P 1'
#
loop_
_entity.id
_entity.type
_entity.pdbx_description
1 polymer ?
#
loop_
_entity_poly.entity_id
_entity_poly.type
_entity_poly.pdbx_seq_one_letter_code
_entity_poly.pdbx_strand_id
1 'polypeptide(L)'
;MAFVNVGGVGSGVRSRVSVETRAGTSWRSYDRKTSLVNMVDLNPQPQAGNVEASRDDLLLAELRFSDPSRLPNIISFRKDDMDDAFFAYVDKKIAAETDLEEKENLSILKEAVLELIGKVQASVEASETVEAPTVSREESFEKLRDEILNFPEGVAMGVEKYYSRSALDEEDLHCLPVFLDRNGFLKWFHPLYCRSMTQEFLAMLTSQAETSPKAKEVLEAIYTRMNLVMAAAQENLLSALQSPNPGALVEKLESLHAENKLDDSFMLLLAGNLEQAKKAGVEKAIKTLQEVQKQAMSILDESVTPELRLVRKLLREPNIDVRNALITDAFKSKGSFILDDETETSAGSAVRRPQLRLPTRYKKSKRR
;
A
#
# COMPACT_ATOMS: atom_id res chain seq x y z
N MET A 1 8.07 80.46 -29.13
CA MET A 1 8.16 79.07 -29.63
C MET A 1 9.41 78.99 -30.50
N ALA A 2 10.59 78.85 -29.91
CA ALA A 2 11.24 77.59 -29.53
C ALA A 2 11.77 76.79 -30.74
N PHE A 3 13.00 77.11 -31.15
CA PHE A 3 13.94 76.23 -31.84
C PHE A 3 15.34 76.58 -31.32
N VAL A 4 16.02 75.63 -30.67
CA VAL A 4 17.47 75.63 -30.53
C VAL A 4 17.92 74.17 -30.60
N ASN A 5 18.75 73.90 -31.60
CA ASN A 5 19.64 72.76 -31.71
C ASN A 5 21.04 73.23 -31.26
N VAL A 6 21.88 72.33 -30.73
CA VAL A 6 23.37 72.24 -30.88
C VAL A 6 24.02 71.46 -29.71
N GLY A 7 24.82 70.45 -30.07
CA GLY A 7 26.05 70.00 -29.40
C GLY A 7 25.89 69.05 -28.20
N GLY A 8 26.69 68.00 -27.97
CA GLY A 8 27.96 67.59 -28.56
C GLY A 8 28.89 67.02 -27.46
N VAL A 9 29.40 65.79 -27.67
CA VAL A 9 30.71 65.24 -27.27
C VAL A 9 31.08 65.11 -25.77
N GLY A 10 31.48 63.90 -25.34
CA GLY A 10 32.40 63.73 -24.19
C GLY A 10 32.54 62.32 -23.63
N SER A 11 33.72 61.70 -23.87
CA SER A 11 34.49 60.69 -23.09
C SER A 11 33.76 59.70 -22.15
N GLY A 12 34.05 58.40 -22.13
CA GLY A 12 35.35 57.73 -22.28
C GLY A 12 35.93 57.36 -20.91
N VAL A 13 35.49 56.25 -20.30
CA VAL A 13 36.22 55.57 -19.21
C VAL A 13 36.10 54.06 -19.39
N ARG A 14 37.21 53.44 -19.82
CA ARG A 14 37.44 51.99 -19.81
C ARG A 14 38.00 51.60 -18.43
N SER A 15 37.26 50.81 -17.67
CA SER A 15 37.76 50.17 -16.45
C SER A 15 38.38 48.81 -16.82
N ARG A 16 39.71 48.74 -16.85
CA ARG A 16 40.47 47.49 -16.85
C ARG A 16 40.46 46.93 -15.42
N VAL A 17 39.83 45.79 -15.22
CA VAL A 17 40.01 44.97 -14.02
C VAL A 17 41.07 43.92 -14.35
N SER A 18 42.28 44.12 -13.81
CA SER A 18 43.34 43.12 -13.79
C SER A 18 43.04 42.11 -12.70
N VAL A 19 42.84 40.85 -13.05
CA VAL A 19 42.76 39.73 -12.10
C VAL A 19 44.11 39.04 -12.09
N GLU A 20 44.90 39.30 -11.05
CA GLU A 20 46.06 38.51 -10.64
C GLU A 20 45.56 37.25 -9.91
N THR A 21 45.60 36.09 -10.56
CA THR A 21 45.45 34.80 -9.87
C THR A 21 46.83 34.22 -9.54
N ARG A 22 47.15 34.28 -8.24
CA ARG A 22 48.28 33.62 -7.59
C ARG A 22 48.19 32.10 -7.69
N ALA A 23 49.37 31.50 -7.82
CA ALA A 23 49.65 30.08 -7.79
C ALA A 23 49.41 29.43 -6.42
N GLY A 24 49.15 28.11 -6.45
CA GLY A 24 49.77 27.17 -5.52
C GLY A 24 48.86 26.52 -4.45
N THR A 25 48.49 25.25 -4.67
CA THR A 25 48.30 24.20 -3.65
C THR A 25 47.94 22.89 -4.38
N SER A 26 48.92 22.10 -4.83
CA SER A 26 49.51 20.95 -4.13
C SER A 26 48.50 20.07 -3.39
N TRP A 27 47.88 19.14 -4.11
CA TRP A 27 47.15 18.01 -3.52
C TRP A 27 48.14 16.87 -3.28
N ARG A 28 48.52 16.69 -2.01
CA ARG A 28 49.22 15.48 -1.55
C ARG A 28 48.20 14.39 -1.30
N SER A 29 48.39 13.27 -1.99
CA SER A 29 47.75 11.98 -1.76
C SER A 29 47.96 11.49 -0.34
N TYR A 30 46.87 11.08 0.33
CA TYR A 30 46.94 10.19 1.47
C TYR A 30 46.51 8.79 1.02
N ASP A 31 47.53 8.00 0.76
CA ASP A 31 47.51 6.56 0.65
C ASP A 31 47.41 6.00 2.09
N ARG A 32 46.30 5.36 2.46
CA ARG A 32 46.20 4.58 3.72
C ARG A 32 45.83 3.14 3.40
N LYS A 33 46.88 2.35 3.23
CA LYS A 33 46.88 0.91 3.43
C LYS A 33 46.58 0.60 4.89
N THR A 34 45.50 -0.13 5.14
CA THR A 34 45.28 -0.94 6.36
C THR A 34 44.80 -2.30 5.84
N SER A 35 45.71 -3.24 5.62
CA SER A 35 46.17 -4.26 6.58
C SER A 35 45.04 -5.15 7.09
N LEU A 36 44.81 -6.20 6.31
CA LEU A 36 44.33 -7.54 6.68
C LEU A 36 44.48 -7.85 8.18
N VAL A 37 43.35 -8.05 8.84
CA VAL A 37 43.22 -8.91 10.00
C VAL A 37 42.23 -10.00 9.64
N ASN A 38 42.76 -11.18 9.35
CA ASN A 38 42.04 -12.44 9.40
C ASN A 38 41.58 -12.66 10.84
N MET A 39 40.30 -12.88 11.08
CA MET A 39 39.86 -13.70 12.21
C MET A 39 38.38 -14.09 12.09
N VAL A 40 38.17 -15.42 12.13
CA VAL A 40 36.95 -16.14 12.48
C VAL A 40 35.95 -16.42 11.34
N ASP A 41 36.25 -17.47 10.58
CA ASP A 41 35.25 -18.33 9.94
C ASP A 41 34.51 -19.13 11.03
N LEU A 42 33.27 -18.73 11.33
CA LEU A 42 32.27 -19.58 11.98
C LEU A 42 31.07 -19.64 11.04
N ASN A 43 31.15 -20.57 10.08
CA ASN A 43 30.08 -20.87 9.14
C ASN A 43 29.41 -22.19 9.58
N PRO A 44 28.37 -22.18 10.45
CA PRO A 44 27.44 -23.29 10.48
C PRO A 44 26.50 -23.10 9.29
N GLN A 45 26.77 -23.77 8.17
CA GLN A 45 25.77 -23.93 7.12
C GLN A 45 24.69 -24.90 7.64
N PRO A 46 23.45 -24.47 7.93
CA PRO A 46 22.35 -25.42 7.89
C PRO A 46 22.20 -25.83 6.42
N GLN A 47 22.39 -27.11 6.11
CA GLN A 47 21.89 -27.67 4.86
C GLN A 47 20.36 -27.71 4.93
N ALA A 48 19.73 -26.54 4.95
CA ALA A 48 18.34 -26.40 4.56
C ALA A 48 18.33 -26.62 3.05
N GLY A 49 18.12 -27.87 2.63
CA GLY A 49 17.73 -28.13 1.25
C GLY A 49 16.56 -27.21 0.94
N ASN A 50 16.75 -26.31 -0.01
CA ASN A 50 15.73 -25.36 -0.43
C ASN A 50 14.65 -26.17 -1.15
N VAL A 51 13.72 -26.74 -0.38
CA VAL A 51 12.56 -27.44 -0.91
C VAL A 51 11.65 -26.33 -1.42
N GLU A 52 11.76 -26.03 -2.71
CA GLU A 52 10.79 -25.17 -3.37
C GLU A 52 9.40 -25.78 -3.16
N ALA A 53 8.50 -25.00 -2.58
CA ALA A 53 7.12 -25.42 -2.38
C ALA A 53 6.49 -25.69 -3.75
N SER A 54 5.82 -26.83 -3.88
CA SER A 54 5.12 -27.16 -5.12
C SER A 54 3.97 -26.17 -5.39
N ARG A 55 3.52 -26.05 -6.64
CA ARG A 55 2.34 -25.25 -7.01
C ARG A 55 1.16 -25.58 -6.10
N ASP A 56 0.92 -26.87 -5.90
CA ASP A 56 -0.24 -27.37 -5.16
C ASP A 56 -0.11 -27.11 -3.65
N ASP A 57 1.12 -27.06 -3.10
CA ASP A 57 1.37 -26.61 -1.73
C ASP A 57 1.03 -25.14 -1.53
N LEU A 58 1.43 -24.28 -2.48
CA LEU A 58 1.15 -22.85 -2.43
C LEU A 58 -0.37 -22.60 -2.54
N LEU A 59 -1.05 -23.29 -3.46
CA LEU A 59 -2.50 -23.16 -3.64
C LEU A 59 -3.27 -23.66 -2.41
N LEU A 60 -2.89 -24.81 -1.85
CA LEU A 60 -3.51 -25.34 -0.64
C LEU A 60 -3.27 -24.42 0.57
N ALA A 61 -2.07 -23.85 0.70
CA ALA A 61 -1.78 -22.86 1.74
C ALA A 61 -2.64 -21.61 1.59
N GLU A 62 -2.76 -21.09 0.36
CA GLU A 62 -3.62 -19.93 0.07
C GLU A 62 -5.08 -20.20 0.46
N LEU A 63 -5.63 -21.37 0.12
CA LEU A 63 -6.99 -21.75 0.51
C LEU A 63 -7.15 -21.93 2.03
N ARG A 64 -6.18 -22.56 2.70
CA ARG A 64 -6.25 -22.84 4.14
C ARG A 64 -6.14 -21.59 5.00
N PHE A 65 -5.28 -20.64 4.61
CA PHE A 65 -4.99 -19.45 5.40
C PHE A 65 -5.80 -18.21 5.00
N SER A 66 -6.68 -18.34 4.00
CA SER A 66 -7.57 -17.25 3.59
C SER A 66 -8.84 -17.18 4.43
N ASP A 67 -9.37 -15.96 4.58
CA ASP A 67 -10.67 -15.74 5.19
C ASP A 67 -11.77 -16.44 4.36
N PRO A 68 -12.77 -17.10 4.98
CA PRO A 68 -13.84 -17.80 4.26
C PRO A 68 -14.62 -16.93 3.28
N SER A 69 -14.71 -15.62 3.55
CA SER A 69 -15.36 -14.65 2.66
C SER A 69 -14.59 -14.39 1.36
N ARG A 70 -13.29 -14.71 1.31
CA ARG A 70 -12.42 -14.53 0.14
C ARG A 70 -12.36 -15.78 -0.74
N LEU A 71 -12.73 -16.95 -0.22
CA LEU A 71 -12.68 -18.22 -0.95
C LEU A 71 -13.41 -18.19 -2.30
N PRO A 72 -14.63 -17.62 -2.43
CA PRO A 72 -15.31 -17.57 -3.73
C PRO A 72 -14.48 -16.84 -4.81
N ASN A 73 -13.78 -15.78 -4.43
CA ASN A 73 -12.95 -14.99 -5.36
C ASN A 73 -11.67 -15.73 -5.73
N ILE A 74 -11.01 -16.38 -4.76
CA ILE A 74 -9.81 -17.18 -5.02
C ILE A 74 -10.15 -18.34 -5.96
N ILE A 75 -11.28 -19.01 -5.73
CA ILE A 75 -11.76 -20.12 -6.56
C ILE A 75 -12.13 -19.63 -7.96
N SER A 76 -12.79 -18.47 -8.11
CA SER A 76 -13.10 -17.94 -9.44
C SER A 76 -11.84 -17.57 -10.22
N PHE A 77 -10.82 -17.03 -9.53
CA PHE A 77 -9.57 -16.58 -10.16
C PHE A 77 -8.65 -17.74 -10.54
N ARG A 78 -8.53 -18.75 -9.66
CA ARG A 78 -7.64 -19.90 -9.86
C ARG A 78 -8.38 -21.18 -10.26
N LYS A 79 -9.55 -21.05 -10.89
CA LYS A 79 -10.40 -22.20 -11.25
C LYS A 79 -9.64 -23.23 -12.09
N ASP A 80 -8.83 -22.76 -13.04
CA ASP A 80 -8.08 -23.62 -13.96
C ASP A 80 -6.90 -24.34 -13.28
N ASP A 81 -6.42 -23.83 -12.15
CA ASP A 81 -5.41 -24.50 -11.33
C ASP A 81 -6.01 -25.56 -10.39
N MET A 82 -7.32 -25.52 -10.13
CA MET A 82 -8.05 -26.46 -9.28
C MET A 82 -8.59 -27.64 -10.08
N ASP A 83 -7.67 -28.35 -10.74
CA ASP A 83 -7.95 -29.51 -11.57
C ASP A 83 -8.00 -30.84 -10.77
N ASP A 84 -8.27 -31.94 -11.47
CA ASP A 84 -8.28 -33.27 -10.86
C ASP A 84 -6.93 -33.65 -10.22
N ALA A 85 -5.82 -33.13 -10.76
CA ALA A 85 -4.48 -33.36 -10.22
C ALA A 85 -4.31 -32.68 -8.85
N PHE A 86 -4.78 -31.44 -8.71
CA PHE A 86 -4.81 -30.74 -7.43
C PHE A 86 -5.68 -31.48 -6.39
N PHE A 87 -6.87 -31.94 -6.76
CA PHE A 87 -7.72 -32.66 -5.81
C PHE A 87 -7.14 -34.03 -5.40
N ALA A 88 -6.47 -34.74 -6.32
CA ALA A 88 -5.72 -35.95 -6.00
C ALA A 88 -4.53 -35.66 -5.06
N TYR A 89 -3.88 -34.51 -5.22
CA TYR A 89 -2.85 -34.03 -4.30
C TYR A 89 -3.41 -33.81 -2.88
N VAL A 90 -4.55 -33.13 -2.76
CA VAL A 90 -5.22 -32.89 -1.48
C VAL A 90 -5.64 -34.22 -0.83
N ASP A 91 -6.17 -35.18 -1.58
CA ASP A 91 -6.50 -36.52 -1.06
C ASP A 91 -5.27 -37.25 -0.53
N LYS A 92 -4.14 -37.16 -1.24
CA LYS A 92 -2.88 -37.74 -0.79
C LYS A 92 -2.39 -37.09 0.51
N LYS A 93 -2.51 -35.78 0.65
CA LYS A 93 -2.20 -35.04 1.89
C LYS A 93 -3.10 -35.49 3.05
N ILE A 94 -4.41 -35.57 2.83
CA ILE A 94 -5.39 -36.07 3.83
C ILE A 94 -5.08 -37.51 4.26
N ALA A 95 -4.67 -38.37 3.32
CA ALA A 95 -4.33 -39.76 3.62
C ALA A 95 -3.00 -39.90 4.38
N ALA A 96 -2.04 -39.00 4.12
CA ALA A 96 -0.74 -38.99 4.77
C ALA A 96 -0.77 -38.34 6.16
N GLU A 97 -1.77 -37.51 6.45
CA GLU A 97 -1.86 -36.78 7.72
C GLU A 97 -2.17 -37.71 8.89
N THR A 98 -1.41 -37.53 9.98
CA THR A 98 -1.53 -38.37 11.19
C THR A 98 -2.47 -37.78 12.23
N ASP A 99 -2.58 -36.46 12.25
CA ASP A 99 -3.50 -35.75 13.15
C ASP A 99 -4.94 -35.83 12.61
N LEU A 100 -5.86 -36.26 13.48
CA LEU A 100 -7.26 -36.45 13.11
C LEU A 100 -7.98 -35.11 12.88
N GLU A 101 -7.63 -34.09 13.65
CA GLU A 101 -8.23 -32.76 13.54
C GLU A 101 -7.80 -32.08 12.23
N GLU A 102 -6.51 -32.09 11.92
CA GLU A 102 -6.00 -31.57 10.64
C GLU A 102 -6.57 -32.32 9.44
N LYS A 103 -6.71 -33.64 9.54
CA LYS A 103 -7.33 -34.48 8.51
C LYS A 103 -8.80 -34.11 8.26
N GLU A 104 -9.58 -33.92 9.33
CA GLU A 104 -10.98 -33.49 9.23
C GLU A 104 -11.08 -32.07 8.63
N ASN A 105 -10.22 -31.15 9.07
CA ASN A 105 -10.17 -29.78 8.54
C ASN A 105 -9.88 -29.74 7.03
N LEU A 106 -8.92 -30.55 6.55
CA LEU A 106 -8.61 -30.65 5.12
C LEU A 106 -9.76 -31.27 4.32
N SER A 107 -10.48 -32.24 4.89
CA SER A 107 -11.66 -32.82 4.25
C SER A 107 -12.79 -31.80 4.10
N ILE A 108 -13.07 -31.03 5.16
CA ILE A 108 -14.08 -29.95 5.15
C ILE A 108 -13.69 -28.87 4.13
N LEU A 109 -12.41 -28.48 4.09
CA LEU A 109 -11.92 -27.49 3.13
C LEU A 109 -12.12 -27.99 1.68
N LYS A 110 -11.77 -29.24 1.39
CA LYS A 110 -11.95 -29.85 0.07
C LYS A 110 -13.43 -29.84 -0.36
N GLU A 111 -14.33 -30.25 0.53
CA GLU A 111 -15.77 -30.25 0.26
C GLU A 111 -16.31 -28.83 0.00
N ALA A 112 -15.90 -27.86 0.82
CA ALA A 112 -16.31 -26.46 0.66
C ALA A 112 -15.83 -25.86 -0.68
N VAL A 113 -14.59 -26.18 -1.09
CA VAL A 113 -14.05 -25.72 -2.38
C VAL A 113 -14.83 -26.32 -3.55
N LEU A 114 -15.13 -27.63 -3.52
CA LEU A 114 -15.94 -28.28 -4.56
C LEU A 114 -17.35 -27.70 -4.66
N GLU A 115 -17.99 -27.43 -3.52
CA GLU A 115 -19.32 -26.79 -3.49
C GLU A 115 -19.28 -25.39 -4.10
N LEU A 116 -18.24 -24.60 -3.80
CA LEU A 116 -18.06 -23.26 -4.35
C LEU A 116 -17.78 -23.29 -5.86
N ILE A 117 -16.96 -24.23 -6.35
CA ILE A 117 -16.74 -24.42 -7.79
C ILE A 117 -18.07 -24.71 -8.49
N GLY A 118 -18.89 -25.61 -7.92
CA GLY A 118 -20.22 -25.93 -8.47
C GLY A 118 -21.16 -24.73 -8.49
N LYS A 119 -21.15 -23.90 -7.43
CA LYS A 119 -21.95 -22.65 -7.38
C LYS A 119 -21.48 -21.62 -8.41
N VAL A 120 -20.17 -21.46 -8.59
CA VAL A 120 -19.59 -20.54 -9.57
C VAL A 120 -19.95 -21.01 -10.99
N GLN A 121 -19.79 -22.30 -11.31
CA GLN A 121 -20.18 -22.86 -12.60
C GLN A 121 -21.67 -22.70 -12.88
N ALA A 122 -22.53 -23.05 -11.92
CA ALA A 122 -23.98 -22.89 -12.06
C ALA A 122 -24.39 -21.42 -12.25
N SER A 123 -23.68 -20.47 -11.64
CA SER A 123 -23.93 -19.04 -11.84
C SER A 123 -23.55 -18.56 -13.25
N VAL A 124 -22.50 -19.14 -13.84
CA VAL A 124 -22.09 -18.87 -15.22
C VAL A 124 -23.11 -19.45 -16.19
N GLU A 125 -23.51 -20.71 -16.02
CA GLU A 125 -24.53 -21.36 -16.86
C GLU A 125 -25.91 -20.70 -16.74
N ALA A 126 -26.30 -20.27 -15.53
CA ALA A 126 -27.52 -19.51 -15.33
C ALA A 126 -27.48 -18.13 -16.00
N SER A 127 -26.29 -17.52 -16.12
CA SER A 127 -26.13 -16.27 -16.87
C SER A 127 -26.15 -16.48 -18.39
N GLU A 128 -25.78 -17.67 -18.87
CA GLU A 128 -25.82 -18.03 -20.29
C GLU A 128 -27.22 -18.50 -20.77
N THR A 129 -28.04 -19.05 -19.86
CA THR A 129 -29.36 -19.63 -20.20
C THR A 129 -30.54 -18.67 -20.08
N VAL A 130 -30.32 -17.46 -19.56
CA VAL A 130 -31.28 -16.37 -19.77
C VAL A 130 -31.10 -15.92 -21.21
N GLU A 131 -32.02 -16.32 -22.10
CA GLU A 131 -32.23 -15.71 -23.41
C GLU A 131 -32.50 -14.20 -23.22
N ALA A 132 -31.44 -13.44 -23.03
CA ALA A 132 -31.42 -12.03 -23.36
C ALA A 132 -31.74 -11.95 -24.86
N PRO A 133 -32.62 -11.03 -25.30
CA PRO A 133 -32.79 -10.79 -26.73
C PRO A 133 -31.39 -10.60 -27.30
N THR A 134 -31.10 -11.26 -28.43
CA THR A 134 -29.83 -11.16 -29.17
C THR A 134 -29.60 -9.73 -29.63
N VAL A 135 -29.29 -8.87 -28.68
CA VAL A 135 -28.67 -7.58 -28.85
C VAL A 135 -27.20 -7.96 -28.89
N SER A 136 -26.60 -7.84 -30.07
CA SER A 136 -25.19 -8.14 -30.29
C SER A 136 -24.36 -7.57 -29.13
N ARG A 137 -23.27 -8.25 -28.74
CA ARG A 137 -22.32 -7.71 -27.77
C ARG A 137 -21.96 -6.27 -28.14
N GLU A 138 -21.72 -5.98 -29.42
CA GLU A 138 -21.58 -4.63 -29.98
C GLU A 138 -22.74 -3.68 -29.64
N GLU A 139 -24.01 -4.11 -29.75
CA GLU A 139 -25.18 -3.27 -29.47
C GLU A 139 -25.41 -3.05 -27.97
N SER A 140 -25.02 -4.01 -27.13
CA SER A 140 -25.04 -3.88 -25.67
C SER A 140 -23.94 -2.91 -25.20
N PHE A 141 -22.77 -2.99 -25.85
CA PHE A 141 -21.70 -2.00 -25.69
C PHE A 141 -22.08 -0.64 -26.26
N GLU A 142 -22.83 -0.55 -27.36
CA GLU A 142 -23.32 0.71 -27.93
C GLU A 142 -24.41 1.36 -27.08
N LYS A 143 -25.32 0.58 -26.49
CA LYS A 143 -26.28 1.10 -25.52
C LYS A 143 -25.59 1.59 -24.25
N LEU A 144 -24.65 0.83 -23.70
CA LEU A 144 -23.87 1.26 -22.52
C LEU A 144 -23.00 2.48 -22.86
N ARG A 145 -22.43 2.53 -24.07
CA ARG A 145 -21.68 3.68 -24.62
C ARG A 145 -22.56 4.91 -24.73
N ASP A 146 -23.79 4.80 -25.24
CA ASP A 146 -24.73 5.91 -25.38
C ASP A 146 -25.27 6.35 -24.01
N GLU A 147 -25.43 5.44 -23.06
CA GLU A 147 -25.83 5.75 -21.68
C GLU A 147 -24.72 6.49 -20.92
N ILE A 148 -23.46 6.08 -21.09
CA ILE A 148 -22.28 6.73 -20.50
C ILE A 148 -22.00 8.10 -21.15
N LEU A 149 -22.18 8.22 -22.47
CA LEU A 149 -21.98 9.48 -23.21
C LEU A 149 -23.05 10.55 -22.91
N ASN A 150 -24.27 10.13 -22.55
CA ASN A 150 -25.39 11.04 -22.29
C ASN A 150 -25.63 11.33 -20.79
N PHE A 151 -24.77 10.86 -19.89
CA PHE A 151 -24.85 11.17 -18.46
C PHE A 151 -23.94 12.36 -18.09
N PRO A 152 -24.48 13.58 -17.92
CA PRO A 152 -23.67 14.77 -17.65
C PRO A 152 -22.97 14.76 -16.27
N GLU A 153 -23.39 13.92 -15.32
CA GLU A 153 -22.86 13.90 -13.94
C GLU A 153 -22.66 12.48 -13.35
N GLY A 154 -22.77 11.41 -14.15
CA GLY A 154 -22.90 10.03 -13.64
C GLY A 154 -21.65 9.13 -13.61
N VAL A 155 -20.50 9.60 -14.08
CA VAL A 155 -19.30 8.73 -14.23
C VAL A 155 -18.66 8.38 -12.88
N ALA A 156 -18.80 9.24 -11.87
CA ALA A 156 -18.20 9.03 -10.54
C ALA A 156 -18.74 7.77 -9.84
N MET A 157 -20.06 7.53 -9.86
CA MET A 157 -20.67 6.37 -9.20
C MET A 157 -20.42 5.05 -9.93
N GLY A 158 -20.33 5.06 -11.26
CA GLY A 158 -20.09 3.85 -12.04
C GLY A 158 -18.70 3.28 -11.81
N VAL A 159 -17.70 4.16 -11.79
CA VAL A 159 -16.29 3.83 -11.55
C VAL A 159 -16.06 3.46 -10.08
N GLU A 160 -16.60 4.23 -9.13
CA GLU A 160 -16.48 3.91 -7.69
C GLU A 160 -17.06 2.52 -7.37
N LYS A 161 -18.16 2.12 -8.02
CA LYS A 161 -18.77 0.78 -7.86
C LYS A 161 -18.00 -0.33 -8.58
N TYR A 162 -17.27 0.00 -9.65
CA TYR A 162 -16.39 -0.93 -10.37
C TYR A 162 -15.09 -1.18 -9.60
N TYR A 163 -14.52 -0.14 -8.97
CA TYR A 163 -13.22 -0.19 -8.30
C TYR A 163 -13.26 -0.39 -6.77
N SER A 164 -14.41 -0.24 -6.12
CA SER A 164 -14.62 -0.73 -4.75
C SER A 164 -14.58 -2.27 -4.68
N ARG A 165 -14.41 -2.96 -5.82
CA ARG A 165 -14.59 -4.39 -5.95
C ARG A 165 -13.30 -5.22 -6.00
N SER A 166 -12.11 -4.70 -6.31
CA SER A 166 -10.79 -5.35 -6.08
C SER A 166 -9.63 -4.57 -6.70
N ALA A 167 -8.40 -4.91 -6.29
CA ALA A 167 -7.15 -4.52 -6.94
C ALA A 167 -7.17 -4.90 -8.43
N LEU A 168 -6.68 -3.99 -9.28
CA LEU A 168 -6.49 -4.21 -10.72
C LEU A 168 -5.64 -5.47 -10.95
N ASP A 169 -6.12 -6.39 -11.79
CA ASP A 169 -5.38 -7.55 -12.25
C ASP A 169 -4.57 -7.24 -13.53
N GLU A 170 -3.69 -8.16 -13.92
CA GLU A 170 -2.81 -8.05 -15.08
C GLU A 170 -3.61 -7.96 -16.41
N GLU A 171 -4.84 -8.48 -16.43
CA GLU A 171 -5.76 -8.43 -17.57
C GLU A 171 -6.50 -7.08 -17.69
N ASP A 172 -6.86 -6.43 -16.58
CA ASP A 172 -7.36 -5.04 -16.57
C ASP A 172 -6.27 -4.06 -17.03
N LEU A 173 -5.00 -4.37 -16.75
CA LEU A 173 -3.82 -3.69 -17.26
C LEU A 173 -3.66 -3.82 -18.80
N HIS A 174 -4.17 -4.89 -19.41
CA HIS A 174 -4.25 -5.03 -20.86
C HIS A 174 -5.36 -4.19 -21.50
N CYS A 175 -6.33 -3.71 -20.72
CA CYS A 175 -7.39 -2.81 -21.16
C CYS A 175 -6.93 -1.34 -21.14
N LEU A 176 -5.90 -1.02 -20.36
CA LEU A 176 -5.39 0.35 -20.22
C LEU A 176 -5.05 1.01 -21.56
N PRO A 177 -4.39 0.37 -22.54
CA PRO A 177 -4.17 0.95 -23.86
C PRO A 177 -5.47 1.43 -24.56
N VAL A 178 -6.59 0.73 -24.36
CA VAL A 178 -7.92 1.11 -24.89
C VAL A 178 -8.51 2.30 -24.12
N PHE A 179 -8.26 2.39 -22.81
CA PHE A 179 -8.65 3.54 -21.98
C PHE A 179 -7.78 4.79 -22.21
N LEU A 180 -6.49 4.60 -22.43
CA LEU A 180 -5.52 5.63 -22.80
C LEU A 180 -5.80 6.21 -24.19
N ASP A 181 -6.47 5.45 -25.05
CA ASP A 181 -6.81 5.88 -26.41
C ASP A 181 -7.87 7.01 -26.45
N ARG A 182 -8.61 7.24 -25.35
CA ARG A 182 -9.63 8.31 -25.25
C ARG A 182 -9.16 9.49 -24.38
N ASN A 183 -9.23 10.69 -24.99
CA ASN A 183 -8.82 12.03 -24.49
C ASN A 183 -9.34 12.51 -23.12
N GLY A 184 -10.00 11.66 -22.33
CA GLY A 184 -10.53 12.00 -21.00
C GLY A 184 -9.67 11.51 -19.83
N PHE A 185 -8.85 10.47 -20.03
CA PHE A 185 -8.19 9.75 -18.93
C PHE A 185 -7.30 10.66 -18.05
N LEU A 186 -6.58 11.60 -18.66
CA LEU A 186 -5.70 12.54 -17.96
C LEU A 186 -6.42 13.53 -17.03
N LYS A 187 -7.69 13.86 -17.30
CA LYS A 187 -8.49 14.74 -16.42
C LYS A 187 -9.04 14.02 -15.19
N TRP A 188 -9.16 12.70 -15.26
CA TRP A 188 -9.82 11.86 -14.26
C TRP A 188 -8.86 10.97 -13.45
N PHE A 189 -7.55 11.09 -13.71
CA PHE A 189 -6.51 10.38 -12.98
C PHE A 189 -6.49 10.82 -11.50
N HIS A 190 -7.37 10.20 -10.73
CA HIS A 190 -7.69 10.56 -9.35
C HIS A 190 -6.45 10.32 -8.46
N PRO A 191 -6.21 11.16 -7.42
CA PRO A 191 -5.05 11.03 -6.54
C PRO A 191 -4.85 9.65 -5.90
N LEU A 192 -5.92 8.86 -5.77
CA LEU A 192 -5.88 7.50 -5.22
C LEU A 192 -5.15 6.50 -6.13
N TYR A 193 -5.19 6.67 -7.46
CA TYR A 193 -4.56 5.73 -8.40
C TYR A 193 -3.03 5.85 -8.42
N CYS A 194 -2.47 7.01 -8.04
CA CYS A 194 -1.02 7.15 -7.92
C CYS A 194 -0.44 6.31 -6.76
N ARG A 195 -1.24 5.97 -5.74
CA ARG A 195 -0.74 5.26 -4.55
C ARG A 195 -0.56 3.76 -4.77
N SER A 196 -1.28 3.18 -5.76
CA SER A 196 -1.25 1.76 -6.08
C SER A 196 -0.50 1.43 -7.38
N MET A 197 0.16 2.40 -8.02
CA MET A 197 1.01 2.08 -9.17
C MET A 197 2.19 1.25 -8.71
N THR A 198 2.19 -0.03 -9.08
CA THR A 198 3.34 -0.91 -8.88
C THR A 198 4.49 -0.46 -9.77
N GLN A 199 5.72 -0.76 -9.36
CA GLN A 199 6.90 -0.54 -10.21
C GLN A 199 6.78 -1.28 -11.54
N GLU A 200 6.09 -2.42 -11.55
CA GLU A 200 5.80 -3.23 -12.74
C GLU A 200 4.95 -2.46 -13.76
N PHE A 201 3.92 -1.73 -13.30
CA PHE A 201 3.13 -0.89 -14.19
C PHE A 201 3.98 0.23 -14.83
N LEU A 202 4.81 0.90 -14.04
CA LEU A 202 5.71 1.93 -14.58
C LEU A 202 6.74 1.33 -15.56
N ALA A 203 7.26 0.14 -15.28
CA ALA A 203 8.17 -0.57 -16.18
C ALA A 203 7.47 -0.93 -17.51
N MET A 204 6.24 -1.47 -17.44
CA MET A 204 5.42 -1.79 -18.60
C MET A 204 5.08 -0.53 -19.42
N LEU A 205 4.63 0.55 -18.77
CA LEU A 205 4.39 1.84 -19.43
C LEU A 205 5.64 2.41 -20.08
N THR A 206 6.81 2.26 -19.43
CA THR A 206 8.09 2.71 -19.99
C THR A 206 8.43 1.93 -21.25
N SER A 207 8.25 0.61 -21.24
CA SER A 207 8.42 -0.23 -22.44
C SER A 207 7.43 0.15 -23.54
N GLN A 208 6.16 0.38 -23.21
CA GLN A 208 5.14 0.77 -24.19
C GLN A 208 5.35 2.19 -24.74
N ALA A 209 5.94 3.11 -23.97
CA ALA A 209 6.22 4.48 -24.38
C ALA A 209 7.21 4.57 -25.55
N GLU A 210 7.99 3.51 -25.82
CA GLU A 210 8.85 3.42 -27.00
C GLU A 210 8.05 3.23 -28.30
N THR A 211 6.91 2.53 -28.21
CA THR A 211 6.10 2.14 -29.37
C THR A 211 4.84 3.00 -29.53
N SER A 212 4.28 3.49 -28.42
CA SER A 212 3.01 4.22 -28.38
C SER A 212 3.19 5.67 -27.89
N PRO A 213 2.83 6.69 -28.71
CA PRO A 213 2.92 8.09 -28.30
C PRO A 213 1.99 8.42 -27.12
N LYS A 214 0.87 7.70 -26.97
CA LYS A 214 -0.07 7.89 -25.85
C LYS A 214 0.50 7.35 -24.54
N ALA A 215 1.17 6.19 -24.57
CA ALA A 215 1.85 5.66 -23.39
C ALA A 215 2.93 6.64 -22.91
N LYS A 216 3.65 7.28 -23.84
CA LYS A 216 4.61 8.35 -23.51
C LYS A 216 3.95 9.57 -22.86
N GLU A 217 2.84 10.07 -23.39
CA GLU A 217 2.10 11.20 -22.80
C GLU A 217 1.63 10.90 -21.36
N VAL A 218 1.13 9.69 -21.14
CA VAL A 218 0.68 9.23 -19.81
C VAL A 218 1.84 9.15 -18.84
N LEU A 219 2.96 8.56 -19.27
CA LEU A 219 4.18 8.47 -18.48
C LEU A 219 4.75 9.85 -18.14
N GLU A 220 4.74 10.80 -19.08
CA GLU A 220 5.11 12.20 -18.83
C GLU A 220 4.16 12.87 -17.82
N ALA A 221 2.86 12.63 -17.90
CA ALA A 221 1.88 13.14 -16.95
C ALA A 221 2.07 12.55 -15.55
N ILE A 222 2.35 11.25 -15.45
CA ILE A 222 2.66 10.56 -14.18
C ILE A 222 3.90 11.17 -13.55
N TYR A 223 5.00 11.30 -14.30
CA TYR A 223 6.22 11.93 -13.79
C TYR A 223 6.00 13.39 -13.38
N THR A 224 5.25 14.15 -14.17
CA THR A 224 4.87 15.52 -13.82
C THR A 224 4.13 15.57 -12.48
N ARG A 225 3.18 14.65 -12.26
CA ARG A 225 2.43 14.56 -11.00
C ARG A 225 3.32 14.12 -9.84
N MET A 226 4.15 13.08 -10.03
CA MET A 226 5.10 12.61 -9.02
C MET A 226 6.05 13.72 -8.58
N ASN A 227 6.60 14.49 -9.53
CA ASN A 227 7.47 15.62 -9.25
C ASN A 227 6.75 16.71 -8.44
N LEU A 228 5.49 17.00 -8.77
CA LEU A 228 4.68 17.97 -8.02
C LEU A 228 4.44 17.50 -6.58
N VAL A 229 4.07 16.23 -6.38
CA VAL A 229 3.87 15.65 -5.05
C VAL A 229 5.16 15.67 -4.23
N MET A 230 6.28 15.29 -4.84
CA MET A 230 7.60 15.31 -4.18
C MET A 230 8.05 16.73 -3.84
N ALA A 231 7.81 17.71 -4.72
CA ALA A 231 8.11 19.12 -4.44
C ALA A 231 7.30 19.65 -3.26
N ALA A 232 5.99 19.34 -3.21
CA ALA A 232 5.14 19.72 -2.08
C ALA A 232 5.59 19.05 -0.77
N ALA A 233 5.91 17.75 -0.81
CA ALA A 233 6.43 17.02 0.35
C ALA A 233 7.77 17.59 0.84
N GLN A 234 8.65 18.02 -0.08
CA GLN A 234 9.90 18.70 0.25
C GLN A 234 9.66 20.05 0.95
N GLU A 235 8.73 20.87 0.45
CA GLU A 235 8.36 22.14 1.07
C GLU A 235 7.78 21.91 2.47
N ASN A 236 6.88 20.93 2.62
CA ASN A 236 6.29 20.56 3.90
C ASN A 236 7.38 20.14 4.90
N LEU A 237 8.35 19.31 4.47
CA LEU A 237 9.47 18.88 5.32
C LEU A 237 10.37 20.05 5.72
N LEU A 238 10.71 20.96 4.79
CA LEU A 238 11.48 22.15 5.10
C LEU A 238 10.74 23.04 6.11
N SER A 239 9.43 23.22 5.94
CA SER A 239 8.62 24.01 6.87
C SER A 239 8.60 23.41 8.28
N ALA A 240 8.57 22.07 8.39
CA ALA A 240 8.66 21.39 9.68
C ALA A 240 10.05 21.58 10.31
N LEU A 241 11.13 21.40 9.54
CA LEU A 241 12.52 21.55 10.01
C LEU A 241 12.89 22.99 10.41
N GLN A 242 12.22 24.00 9.86
CA GLN A 242 12.42 25.41 10.21
C GLN A 242 11.68 25.83 11.49
N SER A 243 10.94 24.92 12.13
CA SER A 243 10.24 25.21 13.38
C SER A 243 11.24 25.61 14.48
N PRO A 244 11.01 26.73 15.19
CA PRO A 244 12.01 27.32 16.10
C PRO A 244 12.26 26.50 17.36
N ASN A 245 11.30 25.66 17.77
CA ASN A 245 11.36 24.85 18.98
C ASN A 245 10.63 23.51 18.76
N PRO A 246 10.86 22.49 19.60
CA PRO A 246 10.25 21.16 19.41
C PRO A 246 8.73 21.15 19.57
N GLY A 247 8.14 22.07 20.34
CA GLY A 247 6.68 22.19 20.46
C GLY A 247 6.02 22.64 19.15
N ALA A 248 6.57 23.70 18.53
CA ALA A 248 6.13 24.21 17.24
C ALA A 248 6.32 23.18 16.11
N LEU A 249 7.35 22.32 16.22
CA LEU A 249 7.51 21.20 15.29
C LEU A 249 6.34 20.22 15.39
N VAL A 250 5.92 19.83 16.60
CA VAL A 250 4.80 18.90 16.80
C VAL A 250 3.50 19.52 16.28
N GLU A 251 3.19 20.77 16.65
CA GLU A 251 2.02 21.49 16.13
C GLU A 251 2.04 21.58 14.58
N LYS A 252 3.21 21.80 13.99
CA LYS A 252 3.37 21.82 12.54
C LYS A 252 3.15 20.44 11.92
N LEU A 253 3.61 19.37 12.53
CA LEU A 253 3.36 18.00 12.04
C LEU A 253 1.89 17.61 12.20
N GLU A 254 1.23 18.01 13.29
CA GLU A 254 -0.21 17.77 13.50
C GLU A 254 -1.06 18.51 12.46
N SER A 255 -0.75 19.77 12.16
CA SER A 255 -1.42 20.50 11.08
C SER A 255 -1.20 19.85 9.71
N LEU A 256 0.02 19.41 9.39
CA LEU A 256 0.30 18.66 8.16
C LEU A 256 -0.48 17.33 8.11
N HIS A 257 -0.65 16.65 9.24
CA HIS A 257 -1.45 15.43 9.31
C HIS A 257 -2.94 15.71 9.07
N ALA A 258 -3.50 16.74 9.72
CA ALA A 258 -4.88 17.17 9.52
C ALA A 258 -5.18 17.54 8.05
N GLU A 259 -4.19 18.11 7.35
CA GLU A 259 -4.27 18.44 5.92
C GLU A 259 -3.98 17.24 4.98
N ASN A 260 -3.78 16.02 5.51
CA ASN A 260 -3.35 14.83 4.77
C ASN A 260 -2.03 15.00 3.98
N LYS A 261 -1.17 15.92 4.43
CA LYS A 261 0.15 16.20 3.83
C LYS A 261 1.29 15.43 4.48
N LEU A 262 1.04 14.83 5.64
CA LEU A 262 1.95 13.89 6.29
C LEU A 262 1.71 12.49 5.70
N ASP A 263 2.08 12.34 4.42
CA ASP A 263 1.81 11.17 3.59
C ASP A 263 3.07 10.29 3.37
N ASP A 264 2.94 9.26 2.54
CA ASP A 264 4.05 8.34 2.24
C ASP A 264 5.22 9.07 1.54
N SER A 265 4.93 10.10 0.74
CA SER A 265 5.96 10.89 0.05
C SER A 265 6.78 11.72 1.04
N PHE A 266 6.12 12.34 2.03
CA PHE A 266 6.77 13.01 3.14
C PHE A 266 7.68 12.04 3.92
N MET A 267 7.15 10.86 4.27
CA MET A 267 7.91 9.86 5.02
C MET A 267 9.09 9.30 4.23
N LEU A 268 8.94 9.10 2.92
CA LEU A 268 10.00 8.63 2.02
C LEU A 268 11.13 9.67 1.91
N LEU A 269 10.79 10.95 1.70
CA LEU A 269 11.78 12.03 1.65
C LEU A 269 12.53 12.17 2.98
N LEU A 270 11.81 12.07 4.10
CA LEU A 270 12.41 12.11 5.42
C LEU A 270 13.40 10.96 5.63
N ALA A 271 13.03 9.73 5.23
CA ALA A 271 13.91 8.57 5.31
C ALA A 271 15.15 8.71 4.42
N GLY A 272 14.97 9.17 3.18
CA GLY A 272 16.08 9.41 2.24
C GLY A 272 17.07 10.47 2.75
N ASN A 273 16.56 11.59 3.27
CA ASN A 273 17.40 12.64 3.85
C ASN A 273 18.15 12.17 5.09
N LEU A 274 17.51 11.34 5.92
CA LEU A 274 18.14 10.74 7.10
C LEU A 274 19.26 9.77 6.69
N GLU A 275 19.06 8.95 5.66
CA GLU A 275 20.10 8.08 5.12
C GLU A 275 21.29 8.89 4.55
N GLN A 276 21.03 9.95 3.80
CA GLN A 276 22.06 10.85 3.28
C GLN A 276 22.85 11.52 4.42
N ALA A 277 22.17 12.01 5.46
CA ALA A 277 22.82 12.61 6.63
C ALA A 277 23.71 11.59 7.38
N LYS A 278 23.27 10.33 7.48
CA LYS A 278 24.08 9.22 8.02
C LYS A 278 25.33 8.96 7.18
N LYS A 279 25.18 8.87 5.85
CA LYS A 279 26.30 8.68 4.92
C LYS A 279 27.30 9.84 4.99
N ALA A 280 26.82 11.07 5.16
CA ALA A 280 27.65 12.25 5.29
C ALA A 280 28.27 12.43 6.70
N GLY A 281 27.85 11.65 7.70
CA GLY A 281 28.35 11.75 9.07
C GLY A 281 27.94 13.04 9.80
N VAL A 282 26.86 13.71 9.39
CA VAL A 282 26.43 14.99 9.99
C VAL A 282 25.53 14.72 11.20
N GLU A 283 26.15 14.47 12.37
CA GLU A 283 25.43 14.04 13.59
C GLU A 283 24.25 14.93 14.00
N LYS A 284 24.40 16.25 13.89
CA LYS A 284 23.34 17.20 14.25
C LYS A 284 22.09 16.98 13.38
N ALA A 285 22.28 16.82 12.07
CA ALA A 285 21.19 16.59 11.13
C ALA A 285 20.54 15.22 11.34
N ILE A 286 21.33 14.19 11.63
CA ILE A 286 20.83 12.85 11.96
C ILE A 286 19.89 12.92 13.17
N LYS A 287 20.30 13.58 14.26
CA LYS A 287 19.49 13.71 15.47
C LYS A 287 18.18 14.44 15.21
N THR A 288 18.21 15.58 14.52
CA THR A 288 16.99 16.34 14.20
C THR A 288 16.05 15.56 13.28
N LEU A 289 16.57 14.89 12.24
CA LEU A 289 15.73 14.11 11.33
C LEU A 289 15.12 12.88 12.01
N GLN A 290 15.86 12.23 12.92
CA GLN A 290 15.35 11.12 13.74
C GLN A 290 14.22 11.59 14.67
N GLU A 291 14.37 12.76 15.28
CA GLU A 291 13.33 13.34 16.14
C GLU A 291 12.07 13.65 15.34
N VAL A 292 12.20 14.30 14.19
CA VAL A 292 11.07 14.58 13.28
C VAL A 292 10.39 13.27 12.85
N GLN A 293 11.16 12.25 12.48
CA GLN A 293 10.62 10.95 12.09
C GLN A 293 9.84 10.28 13.23
N LYS A 294 10.38 10.32 14.44
CA LYS A 294 9.73 9.77 15.63
C LYS A 294 8.40 10.47 15.91
N GLN A 295 8.38 11.81 15.86
CA GLN A 295 7.15 12.58 16.10
C GLN A 295 6.11 12.34 15.01
N ALA A 296 6.51 12.40 13.74
CA ALA A 296 5.63 12.12 12.60
C ALA A 296 5.00 10.72 12.68
N MET A 297 5.80 9.70 13.05
CA MET A 297 5.28 8.35 13.26
C MET A 297 4.33 8.25 14.44
N SER A 298 4.57 8.97 15.54
CA SER A 298 3.64 8.99 16.69
C SER A 298 2.27 9.52 16.29
N ILE A 299 2.24 10.62 15.53
CA ILE A 299 1.00 11.23 15.02
C ILE A 299 0.26 10.26 14.07
N LEU A 300 0.98 9.61 13.14
CA LEU A 300 0.39 8.59 12.24
C LEU A 300 -0.11 7.34 12.97
N ASP A 301 0.49 7.02 14.11
CA ASP A 301 0.11 5.88 14.94
C ASP A 301 -1.13 6.18 15.79
N GLU A 302 -1.34 7.44 16.17
CA GLU A 302 -2.52 7.89 16.92
C GLU A 302 -3.79 7.87 16.08
N SER A 303 -3.69 8.10 14.77
CA SER A 303 -4.83 8.04 13.84
C SER A 303 -5.29 6.62 13.49
N VAL A 304 -4.54 5.58 13.87
CA VAL A 304 -4.93 4.17 13.65
C VAL A 304 -5.45 3.49 14.91
N THR A 305 -6.15 2.37 14.71
CA THR A 305 -6.70 1.54 15.80
C THR A 305 -5.59 1.09 16.75
N PRO A 306 -5.88 0.91 18.05
CA PRO A 306 -4.88 0.51 19.04
C PRO A 306 -4.13 -0.78 18.68
N GLU A 307 -4.81 -1.74 18.05
CA GLU A 307 -4.24 -3.02 17.62
C GLU A 307 -3.24 -2.81 16.49
N LEU A 308 -3.61 -2.03 15.47
CA LEU A 308 -2.73 -1.73 14.34
C LEU A 308 -1.54 -0.87 14.79
N ARG A 309 -1.78 0.05 15.72
CA ARG A 309 -0.73 0.85 16.38
C ARG A 309 0.28 -0.03 17.09
N LEU A 310 -0.19 -1.01 17.86
CA LEU A 310 0.67 -1.99 18.51
C LEU A 310 1.49 -2.76 17.49
N VAL A 311 0.85 -3.33 16.46
CA VAL A 311 1.54 -4.07 15.39
C VAL A 311 2.63 -3.20 14.74
N ARG A 312 2.32 -1.96 14.37
CA ARG A 312 3.30 -1.02 13.80
C ARG A 312 4.47 -0.75 14.74
N LYS A 313 4.22 -0.57 16.05
CA LYS A 313 5.29 -0.40 17.05
C LYS A 313 6.18 -1.66 17.14
N LEU A 314 5.57 -2.85 17.16
CA LEU A 314 6.30 -4.11 17.23
C LEU A 314 7.17 -4.37 16.00
N LEU A 315 6.68 -4.03 14.80
CA LEU A 315 7.43 -4.17 13.54
C LEU A 315 8.64 -3.22 13.46
N ARG A 316 8.55 -2.03 14.07
CA ARG A 316 9.64 -1.04 14.05
C ARG A 316 10.70 -1.28 15.13
N GLU A 317 10.35 -1.95 16.22
CA GLU A 317 11.28 -2.17 17.34
C GLU A 317 12.18 -3.39 17.07
N PRO A 318 13.49 -3.19 16.77
CA PRO A 318 14.38 -4.31 16.47
C PRO A 318 14.71 -5.13 17.72
N ASN A 319 14.63 -4.55 18.91
CA ASN A 319 14.98 -5.24 20.15
C ASN A 319 13.83 -6.15 20.62
N ILE A 320 14.11 -7.45 20.73
CA ILE A 320 13.14 -8.46 21.14
C ILE A 320 12.63 -8.27 22.57
N ASP A 321 13.47 -7.80 23.49
CA ASP A 321 13.10 -7.59 24.90
C ASP A 321 12.12 -6.42 25.02
N VAL A 322 12.39 -5.33 24.28
CA VAL A 322 11.50 -4.17 24.22
C VAL A 322 10.19 -4.55 23.54
N ARG A 323 10.24 -5.35 22.48
CA ARG A 323 9.06 -5.88 21.80
C ARG A 323 8.19 -6.73 22.73
N ASN A 324 8.78 -7.62 23.51
CA ASN A 324 8.08 -8.44 24.50
C ASN A 324 7.47 -7.59 25.62
N ALA A 325 8.17 -6.54 26.06
CA ALA A 325 7.64 -5.58 27.02
C ALA A 325 6.43 -4.83 26.46
N LEU A 326 6.46 -4.38 25.20
CA LEU A 326 5.33 -3.73 24.52
C LEU A 326 4.11 -4.66 24.41
N ILE A 327 4.32 -5.93 24.06
CA ILE A 327 3.26 -6.95 24.02
C ILE A 327 2.66 -7.12 25.42
N THR A 328 3.52 -7.37 26.41
CA THR A 328 3.09 -7.61 27.79
C THR A 328 2.31 -6.42 28.34
N ASP A 329 2.77 -5.20 28.07
CA ASP A 329 2.10 -3.97 28.49
C ASP A 329 0.73 -3.80 27.81
N ALA A 330 0.64 -4.09 26.51
CA ALA A 330 -0.62 -4.02 25.78
C ALA A 330 -1.66 -5.06 26.26
N PHE A 331 -1.21 -6.23 26.71
CA PHE A 331 -2.09 -7.31 27.20
C PHE A 331 -2.30 -7.30 28.72
N LYS A 332 -1.56 -6.50 29.49
CA LYS A 332 -1.92 -6.21 30.87
C LYS A 332 -3.26 -5.50 30.83
N SER A 333 -4.33 -6.22 31.19
CA SER A 333 -5.67 -5.66 31.30
C SER A 333 -5.56 -4.34 32.05
N LYS A 334 -5.86 -3.21 31.39
CA LYS A 334 -6.02 -1.93 32.09
C LYS A 334 -7.01 -2.21 33.21
N GLY A 335 -6.52 -2.08 34.45
CA GLY A 335 -7.07 -2.75 35.64
C GLY A 335 -8.58 -2.61 35.77
N SER A 336 -9.18 -3.58 36.46
CA SER A 336 -10.60 -3.63 36.79
C SER A 336 -11.13 -2.23 37.13
N PHE A 337 -12.14 -1.78 36.39
CA PHE A 337 -12.92 -0.62 36.80
C PHE A 337 -13.50 -0.91 38.19
N ILE A 338 -13.07 -0.14 39.18
CA ILE A 338 -13.75 -0.07 40.47
C ILE A 338 -15.05 0.68 40.19
N LEU A 339 -16.18 -0.03 40.29
CA LEU A 339 -17.49 0.61 40.26
C LEU A 339 -17.66 1.39 41.57
N ASP A 340 -18.36 2.53 41.52
CA ASP A 340 -18.59 3.45 42.66
C ASP A 340 -19.23 2.78 43.90
N ASP A 341 -19.74 1.55 43.77
CA ASP A 341 -20.31 0.75 44.86
C ASP A 341 -19.26 -0.08 45.65
N GLU A 342 -17.97 0.19 45.50
CA GLU A 342 -16.84 -0.56 46.09
C GLU A 342 -16.81 -2.06 45.72
N THR A 343 -17.67 -2.52 44.80
CA THR A 343 -17.62 -3.89 44.31
C THR A 343 -16.55 -4.01 43.22
N GLU A 344 -15.44 -4.64 43.56
CA GLU A 344 -14.42 -5.07 42.59
C GLU A 344 -14.99 -6.15 41.66
N THR A 345 -15.55 -5.74 40.52
CA THR A 345 -15.79 -6.70 39.43
C THR A 345 -14.49 -6.87 38.65
N SER A 346 -13.79 -7.97 38.93
CA SER A 346 -12.77 -8.51 38.04
C SER A 346 -13.40 -8.69 36.66
N ALA A 347 -12.92 -7.92 35.68
CA ALA A 347 -13.26 -8.08 34.26
C ALA A 347 -12.59 -9.34 33.67
N GLY A 348 -12.68 -10.47 34.37
CA GLY A 348 -12.55 -11.77 33.77
C GLY A 348 -13.81 -12.01 32.96
N SER A 349 -13.67 -11.98 31.64
CA SER A 349 -14.72 -12.25 30.66
C SER A 349 -15.39 -13.61 30.93
N ALA A 350 -16.36 -13.62 31.84
CA ALA A 350 -17.44 -14.58 31.79
C ALA A 350 -18.26 -14.18 30.57
N VAL A 351 -17.81 -14.65 29.39
CA VAL A 351 -18.64 -14.73 28.20
C VAL A 351 -19.90 -15.46 28.63
N ARG A 352 -20.95 -14.68 28.94
CA ARG A 352 -22.29 -15.21 29.13
C ARG A 352 -22.63 -15.84 27.80
N ARG A 353 -22.48 -17.16 27.71
CA ARG A 353 -23.06 -17.97 26.63
C ARG A 353 -24.47 -17.42 26.42
N PRO A 354 -24.84 -16.97 25.21
CA PRO A 354 -26.19 -16.52 24.95
C PRO A 354 -27.09 -17.67 25.35
N GLN A 355 -27.88 -17.46 26.40
CA GLN A 355 -28.95 -18.38 26.76
C GLN A 355 -29.87 -18.42 25.55
N LEU A 356 -29.74 -19.48 24.75
CA LEU A 356 -30.69 -19.81 23.70
C LEU A 356 -32.07 -19.86 24.35
N ARG A 357 -32.82 -18.77 24.22
CA ARG A 357 -34.24 -18.75 24.55
C ARG A 357 -34.92 -19.67 23.57
N LEU A 358 -35.18 -20.90 24.01
CA LEU A 358 -36.03 -21.82 23.27
C LEU A 358 -37.38 -21.11 23.01
N PRO A 359 -37.87 -21.08 21.76
CA PRO A 359 -39.12 -20.43 21.42
C PRO A 359 -40.27 -21.10 22.17
N THR A 360 -41.04 -20.28 22.88
CA THR A 360 -42.24 -20.72 23.59
C THR A 360 -43.28 -21.25 22.61
N ARG A 361 -43.77 -22.46 22.91
CA ARG A 361 -44.82 -23.20 22.19
C ARG A 361 -45.95 -22.30 21.67
N TYR A 362 -46.16 -22.36 20.37
CA TYR A 362 -47.32 -21.83 19.64
C TYR A 362 -48.61 -22.49 20.17
N LYS A 363 -49.51 -21.71 20.78
CA LYS A 363 -50.87 -22.16 21.15
C LYS A 363 -51.73 -22.21 19.88
N LYS A 364 -52.15 -23.40 19.46
CA LYS A 364 -53.17 -23.62 18.41
C LYS A 364 -54.51 -23.01 18.85
N SER A 365 -55.01 -22.01 18.11
CA SER A 365 -56.39 -21.57 18.20
C SER A 365 -57.27 -22.50 17.36
N LYS A 366 -58.21 -23.18 18.03
CA LYS A 366 -59.36 -23.84 17.40
C LYS A 366 -60.36 -22.75 17.02
N ARG A 367 -60.67 -22.58 15.74
CA ARG A 367 -61.92 -21.95 15.30
C ARG A 367 -62.91 -23.04 14.93
N ARG A 368 -64.12 -22.92 15.50
CA ARG A 368 -65.35 -23.59 15.08
C ARG A 368 -66.02 -22.71 14.04
#